data_AF-A0A529Y9H1-F1
#
_entry.id   AF-A0A529Y9H1-F1
#
_cell.length_a   1.000
_cell.length_b   1.000
_cell.length_c   1.000
_cell.angle_alpha   90.00
_cell.angle_beta   90.00
_cell.angle_gamma   90.00
#
_symmetry.space_group_name_H-M   'P 1'
#
loop_
_entity.id
_entity.type
_entity.pdbx_description
1 polymer ?
#
loop_
_entity_poly.entity_id
_entity_poly.type
_entity_poly.pdbx_seq_one_letter_code
_entity_poly.pdbx_strand_id
1 'polypeptide(L)'
;HGSAEHCDVQGRVDIITVTLGKALGGASGGYASGKRELIDWLRQRSRPYLFSNTLMPAIAAASLKVFDLIEQGDKLRETLYTNAHRFRSKMSKAGFRLTGADHPIIPVLLGDAALAQAMAEHLLQRGIYVIGFSFPVVQKGHARIRTQISAAHSETDIDCAVEAFIEVGRDLGVI
;
A
#
# COMPACT_ATOMS: atom_id res chain seq x y z
N HIS A 1 1.33 -13.92 4.84
CA HIS A 1 2.76 -13.60 4.88
C HIS A 1 3.02 -12.17 5.34
N GLY A 2 3.99 -11.97 6.23
CA GLY A 2 4.44 -10.64 6.72
C GLY A 2 5.93 -10.41 6.46
N SER A 3 6.45 -9.19 6.71
CA SER A 3 7.85 -8.85 6.40
C SER A 3 8.89 -9.78 7.03
N ALA A 4 8.67 -10.23 8.27
CA ALA A 4 9.62 -11.13 8.95
C ALA A 4 9.72 -12.50 8.27
N GLU A 5 8.61 -12.99 7.71
CA GLU A 5 8.56 -14.24 6.95
C GLU A 5 9.19 -14.07 5.57
N HIS A 6 8.86 -12.99 4.86
CA HIS A 6 9.46 -12.67 3.56
C HIS A 6 10.99 -12.56 3.62
N CYS A 7 11.52 -12.00 4.71
CA CYS A 7 12.96 -11.84 4.91
C CYS A 7 13.63 -13.04 5.62
N ASP A 8 12.91 -14.13 5.90
CA ASP A 8 13.43 -15.31 6.62
C ASP A 8 14.08 -14.99 7.99
N VAL A 9 13.43 -14.11 8.75
CA VAL A 9 13.87 -13.67 10.09
C VAL A 9 12.81 -13.87 11.16
N GLN A 10 11.91 -14.83 10.96
CA GLN A 10 10.94 -15.22 11.99
C GLN A 10 11.68 -15.65 13.27
N GLY A 11 11.12 -15.28 14.43
CA GLY A 11 11.77 -15.51 15.73
C GLY A 11 12.97 -14.60 16.05
N ARG A 12 13.45 -13.78 15.09
CA ARG A 12 14.56 -12.83 15.28
C ARG A 12 14.10 -11.37 15.40
N VAL A 13 12.79 -11.13 15.36
CA VAL A 13 12.19 -9.80 15.50
C VAL A 13 11.52 -9.71 16.88
N ASP A 14 12.04 -8.85 17.76
CA ASP A 14 11.53 -8.72 19.12
C ASP A 14 10.15 -8.06 19.21
N ILE A 15 9.87 -7.11 18.30
CA ILE A 15 8.66 -6.28 18.30
C ILE A 15 8.09 -6.17 16.89
N ILE A 16 6.81 -6.50 16.74
CA ILE A 16 6.07 -6.33 15.49
C ILE A 16 4.90 -5.38 15.75
N THR A 17 4.86 -4.27 15.03
CA THR A 17 3.73 -3.33 15.06
C THR A 17 2.93 -3.44 13.77
N VAL A 18 1.61 -3.50 13.88
CA VAL A 18 0.71 -3.71 12.73
C VAL A 18 -0.48 -2.75 12.81
N THR A 19 -0.99 -2.34 11.65
CA THR A 19 -2.23 -1.57 11.52
C THR A 19 -3.36 -2.45 10.96
N LEU A 20 -4.57 -2.25 11.48
CA LEU A 20 -5.79 -2.87 10.99
C LEU A 20 -6.44 -2.06 9.85
N GLY A 21 -5.95 -0.84 9.59
CA GLY A 21 -6.50 0.09 8.58
C GLY A 21 -5.98 -0.10 7.16
N LYS A 22 -5.41 -1.27 6.82
CA LYS A 22 -4.87 -1.57 5.47
C LYS A 22 -5.36 -2.93 4.97
N ALA A 23 -4.44 -3.86 4.69
CA ALA A 23 -4.75 -5.21 4.24
C ALA A 23 -5.64 -6.01 5.22
N LEU A 24 -5.66 -5.60 6.50
CA LEU A 24 -6.43 -6.24 7.56
C LEU A 24 -7.83 -5.62 7.75
N GLY A 25 -8.54 -5.37 6.64
CA GLY A 25 -9.95 -4.95 6.65
C GLY A 25 -10.20 -3.45 6.41
N GLY A 26 -9.21 -2.58 6.60
CA GLY A 26 -9.31 -1.16 6.21
C GLY A 26 -10.11 -0.26 7.16
N ALA A 27 -10.52 -0.78 8.33
CA ALA A 27 -11.24 -0.02 9.35
C ALA A 27 -10.26 0.87 10.17
N SER A 28 -10.07 0.56 11.45
CA SER A 28 -9.13 1.29 12.31
C SER A 28 -8.51 0.38 13.36
N GLY A 29 -7.48 0.89 14.04
CA GLY A 29 -6.78 0.16 15.08
C GLY A 29 -5.40 -0.34 14.65
N GLY A 30 -4.71 -0.92 15.63
CA GLY A 30 -3.37 -1.47 15.48
C GLY A 30 -2.96 -2.20 16.74
N TYR A 31 -1.88 -2.96 16.64
CA TYR A 31 -1.34 -3.72 17.76
C TYR A 31 0.19 -3.76 17.71
N ALA A 32 0.78 -4.00 18.88
CA ALA A 32 2.17 -4.40 19.02
C ALA A 32 2.19 -5.82 19.59
N SER A 33 2.99 -6.71 18.98
CA SER A 33 3.24 -8.07 19.46
C SER A 33 4.73 -8.27 19.71
N GLY A 34 5.06 -9.18 20.62
CA GLY A 34 6.42 -9.46 21.08
C GLY A 34 6.40 -10.37 22.31
N LYS A 35 7.51 -10.41 23.05
CA LYS A 35 7.61 -11.17 24.30
C LYS A 35 6.60 -10.68 25.34
N ARG A 36 6.15 -11.58 26.22
CA ARG A 36 5.11 -11.30 27.22
C ARG A 36 5.46 -10.11 28.10
N GLU A 37 6.70 -10.08 28.59
CA GLU A 37 7.21 -9.06 29.51
C GLU A 37 7.13 -7.65 28.87
N LEU A 38 7.39 -7.56 27.56
CA LEU A 38 7.24 -6.32 26.80
C LEU A 38 5.78 -5.89 26.72
N ILE A 39 4.87 -6.82 26.40
CA ILE A 39 3.44 -6.49 26.27
C ILE A 39 2.85 -6.08 27.62
N ASP A 40 3.22 -6.75 28.70
CA ASP A 40 2.78 -6.40 30.05
C ASP A 40 3.31 -5.02 30.46
N TRP A 41 4.57 -4.71 30.12
CA TRP A 41 5.12 -3.36 30.31
C TRP A 41 4.37 -2.30 29.50
N LEU A 42 4.09 -2.55 28.21
CA LEU A 42 3.35 -1.62 27.35
C LEU A 42 1.95 -1.36 27.88
N ARG A 43 1.25 -2.38 28.39
CA ARG A 43 -0.09 -2.22 29.00
C ARG A 43 -0.08 -1.31 30.22
N GLN A 44 1.04 -1.22 30.95
CA GLN A 44 1.16 -0.39 32.16
C GLN A 44 1.81 0.98 31.91
N ARG A 45 2.49 1.19 30.77
CA ARG A 45 3.31 2.39 30.53
C ARG A 45 2.99 3.15 29.25
N SER A 46 2.36 2.51 28.28
CA SER A 46 2.07 3.13 26.98
C SER A 46 0.99 4.20 27.13
N ARG A 47 1.38 5.48 26.99
CA ARG A 47 0.43 6.61 27.10
C ARG A 47 -0.76 6.48 26.14
N PRO A 48 -0.59 6.11 24.86
CA PRO A 48 -1.74 5.91 23.97
C PRO A 48 -2.68 4.78 24.40
N TYR A 49 -2.18 3.77 25.12
CA TYR A 49 -3.01 2.68 25.64
C TYR A 49 -3.76 3.10 26.92
N LEU A 50 -3.11 3.87 27.80
CA LEU A 50 -3.66 4.26 29.10
C LEU A 50 -4.63 5.46 29.02
N PHE A 51 -4.42 6.35 28.06
CA PHE A 51 -5.13 7.63 27.96
C PHE A 51 -5.93 7.78 26.66
N SER A 52 -6.32 6.66 26.05
CA SER A 52 -7.22 6.65 24.89
C SER A 52 -8.33 5.62 25.08
N ASN A 53 -9.45 5.82 24.38
CA ASN A 53 -10.55 4.86 24.43
C ASN A 53 -10.16 3.53 23.81
N THR A 54 -10.71 2.45 24.34
CA THR A 54 -10.50 1.11 23.79
C THR A 54 -11.05 1.00 22.37
N LEU A 55 -10.54 0.02 21.61
CA LEU A 55 -11.02 -0.28 20.26
C LEU A 55 -12.51 -0.63 20.29
N MET A 56 -13.26 -0.12 19.31
CA MET A 56 -14.68 -0.41 19.17
C MET A 56 -14.91 -1.94 19.06
N PRO A 57 -15.83 -2.54 19.84
CA PRO A 57 -16.07 -3.99 19.81
C PRO A 57 -16.38 -4.56 18.43
N ALA A 58 -17.14 -3.82 17.60
CA ALA A 58 -17.44 -4.23 16.23
C ALA A 58 -16.17 -4.36 15.36
N ILE A 59 -15.20 -3.46 15.53
CA ILE A 59 -13.93 -3.50 14.80
C ILE A 59 -13.06 -4.66 15.30
N ALA A 60 -13.02 -4.90 16.61
CA ALA A 60 -12.32 -6.04 17.18
C ALA A 60 -12.88 -7.37 16.63
N ALA A 61 -14.21 -7.53 16.62
CA ALA A 61 -14.87 -8.72 16.09
C ALA A 61 -14.63 -8.91 14.59
N ALA A 62 -14.74 -7.83 13.79
CA ALA A 62 -14.43 -7.88 12.36
C ALA A 62 -12.96 -8.25 12.11
N SER A 63 -12.04 -7.75 12.94
CA SER A 63 -10.60 -8.06 12.83
C SER A 63 -10.30 -9.53 13.09
N LEU A 64 -10.98 -10.15 14.06
CA LEU A 64 -10.90 -11.60 14.27
C LEU A 64 -11.30 -12.36 13.01
N LYS A 65 -12.41 -11.97 12.38
CA LYS A 65 -12.86 -12.62 11.14
C LYS A 65 -11.88 -12.42 9.98
N VAL A 66 -11.25 -11.24 9.91
CA VAL A 66 -10.22 -10.95 8.90
C VAL A 66 -9.01 -11.87 9.08
N PHE A 67 -8.60 -12.20 10.30
CA PHE A 67 -7.50 -13.14 10.53
C PHE A 67 -7.80 -14.53 9.95
N ASP A 68 -9.02 -15.04 10.16
CA ASP A 68 -9.46 -16.31 9.54
C ASP A 68 -9.36 -16.27 8.01
N LEU A 69 -9.80 -15.16 7.40
CA LEU A 69 -9.80 -14.99 5.94
C LEU A 69 -8.39 -14.90 5.37
N ILE A 70 -7.46 -14.28 6.10
CA ILE A 70 -6.07 -14.09 5.65
C ILE A 70 -5.28 -15.38 5.72
N GLU A 71 -5.53 -16.21 6.73
CA GLU A 71 -4.95 -17.54 6.84
C GLU A 71 -5.24 -18.35 5.56
N GLN A 72 -6.44 -18.21 5.00
CA GLN A 72 -6.89 -18.86 3.76
C GLN A 72 -6.66 -18.01 2.49
N GLY A 73 -5.92 -16.91 2.60
CA GLY A 73 -5.84 -15.86 1.59
C GLY A 73 -4.84 -16.07 0.44
N ASP A 74 -4.33 -17.29 0.23
CA ASP A 74 -3.27 -17.56 -0.77
C ASP A 74 -3.67 -17.12 -2.18
N LYS A 75 -4.89 -17.46 -2.61
CA LYS A 75 -5.42 -17.06 -3.91
C LYS A 75 -5.49 -15.54 -4.08
N LEU A 76 -5.90 -14.81 -3.04
CA LEU A 76 -5.94 -13.34 -3.08
C LEU A 76 -4.53 -12.76 -3.19
N ARG A 77 -3.54 -13.37 -2.54
CA ARG A 77 -2.14 -12.96 -2.65
C ARG A 77 -1.61 -13.22 -4.07
N GLU A 78 -1.91 -14.37 -4.66
CA GLU A 78 -1.53 -14.69 -6.04
C GLU A 78 -2.14 -13.71 -7.05
N THR A 79 -3.45 -13.41 -6.93
CA THR A 79 -4.11 -12.40 -7.77
C THR A 79 -3.46 -11.03 -7.61
N LEU A 80 -3.16 -10.61 -6.37
CA LEU A 80 -2.51 -9.33 -6.10
C LEU A 80 -1.16 -9.20 -6.83
N TYR A 81 -0.30 -10.21 -6.74
CA TYR A 81 1.01 -10.20 -7.39
C TYR A 81 0.92 -10.31 -8.91
N THR A 82 -0.04 -11.10 -9.42
CA THR A 82 -0.33 -11.16 -10.86
C THR A 82 -0.74 -9.79 -11.40
N ASN A 83 -1.67 -9.10 -10.71
CA ASN A 83 -2.11 -7.76 -11.07
C ASN A 83 -0.96 -6.76 -11.00
N ALA A 84 -0.14 -6.81 -9.95
CA ALA A 84 1.00 -5.93 -9.77
C ALA A 84 2.05 -6.12 -10.86
N HIS A 85 2.35 -7.37 -11.23
CA HIS A 85 3.26 -7.70 -12.32
C HIS A 85 2.71 -7.21 -13.67
N ARG A 86 1.42 -7.40 -13.95
CA ARG A 86 0.78 -6.90 -15.17
C ARG A 86 0.92 -5.38 -15.30
N PHE A 87 0.52 -4.63 -14.27
CA PHE A 87 0.64 -3.17 -14.25
C PHE A 87 2.10 -2.74 -14.45
N ARG A 88 3.03 -3.30 -13.67
CA ARG A 88 4.47 -2.99 -13.75
C ARG A 88 5.02 -3.25 -15.16
N SER A 89 4.72 -4.41 -15.73
CA SER A 89 5.23 -4.81 -17.05
C SER A 89 4.75 -3.85 -18.13
N LYS A 90 3.46 -3.54 -18.17
CA LYS A 90 2.91 -2.63 -19.20
C LYS A 90 3.41 -1.19 -19.04
N MET A 91 3.43 -0.67 -17.81
CA MET A 91 3.95 0.68 -17.53
C MET A 91 5.44 0.80 -17.89
N SER A 92 6.25 -0.21 -17.56
CA SER A 92 7.68 -0.21 -17.91
C SER A 92 7.89 -0.29 -19.42
N LYS A 93 7.13 -1.12 -20.13
CA LYS A 93 7.16 -1.20 -21.61
C LYS A 93 6.77 0.11 -22.28
N ALA A 94 5.89 0.89 -21.67
CA ALA A 94 5.51 2.21 -22.14
C ALA A 94 6.56 3.31 -21.90
N GLY A 95 7.63 3.02 -21.14
CA GLY A 95 8.71 3.97 -20.85
C GLY A 95 8.66 4.62 -19.48
N PHE A 96 7.68 4.30 -18.63
CA PHE A 96 7.62 4.87 -17.28
C PHE A 96 8.73 4.35 -16.38
N ARG A 97 9.31 5.26 -15.58
CA ARG A 97 10.28 4.92 -14.53
C ARG A 97 9.55 4.51 -13.26
N LEU A 98 9.70 3.25 -12.84
CA LEU A 98 9.04 2.68 -11.67
C LEU A 98 10.04 2.33 -10.56
N THR A 99 9.57 2.30 -9.31
CA THR A 99 10.35 1.79 -8.15
C THR A 99 9.58 0.71 -7.39
N GLY A 100 10.16 0.17 -6.30
CA GLY A 100 9.51 -0.79 -5.41
C GLY A 100 9.31 -2.17 -6.03
N ALA A 101 10.38 -2.77 -6.55
CA ALA A 101 10.36 -4.13 -7.10
C ALA A 101 9.65 -5.11 -6.16
N ASP A 102 8.91 -6.06 -6.75
CA ASP A 102 8.25 -7.16 -6.05
C ASP A 102 7.28 -6.73 -4.94
N HIS A 103 6.68 -5.53 -5.08
CA HIS A 103 5.71 -4.99 -4.14
C HIS A 103 4.44 -4.46 -4.83
N PRO A 104 3.23 -4.64 -4.24
CA PRO A 104 1.97 -4.12 -4.78
C PRO A 104 1.82 -2.58 -4.78
N ILE A 105 2.78 -1.87 -4.16
CA ILE A 105 2.89 -0.42 -4.24
C ILE A 105 3.92 -0.12 -5.34
N ILE A 106 3.48 0.55 -6.40
CA ILE A 106 4.29 0.76 -7.61
C ILE A 106 4.42 2.27 -7.86
N PRO A 107 5.43 2.95 -7.30
CA PRO A 107 5.58 4.37 -7.50
C PRO A 107 6.07 4.69 -8.92
N VAL A 108 5.35 5.57 -9.62
CA VAL A 108 5.72 6.14 -10.92
C VAL A 108 6.50 7.44 -10.68
N LEU A 109 7.79 7.46 -11.03
CA LEU A 109 8.67 8.60 -10.76
C LEU A 109 8.44 9.71 -11.79
N LEU A 110 8.22 10.93 -11.31
CA LEU A 110 8.01 12.13 -12.13
C LEU A 110 9.05 13.21 -11.83
N GLY A 111 9.63 13.20 -10.63
CA GLY A 111 10.66 14.14 -10.20
C GLY A 111 10.09 15.49 -9.80
N ASP A 112 9.38 16.16 -10.70
CA ASP A 112 8.78 17.47 -10.48
C ASP A 112 7.39 17.42 -9.80
N ALA A 113 7.16 18.36 -8.88
CA ALA A 113 5.94 18.40 -8.08
C ALA A 113 4.72 18.87 -8.89
N ALA A 114 4.88 19.86 -9.76
CA ALA A 114 3.79 20.36 -10.60
C ALA A 114 3.38 19.30 -11.62
N LEU A 115 4.37 18.60 -12.20
CA LEU A 115 4.12 17.47 -13.09
C LEU A 115 3.33 16.34 -12.40
N ALA A 116 3.65 16.02 -11.14
CA ALA A 116 2.91 15.01 -10.37
C ALA A 116 1.47 15.41 -10.08
N GLN A 117 1.21 16.69 -9.83
CA GLN A 117 -0.14 17.20 -9.62
C GLN A 117 -0.94 17.22 -10.93
N ALA A 118 -0.35 17.74 -12.02
CA ALA A 118 -0.98 17.78 -13.34
C ALA A 118 -1.34 16.37 -13.84
N MET A 119 -0.42 15.41 -13.68
CA MET A 119 -0.68 14.02 -14.06
C MET A 119 -1.85 13.43 -13.26
N ALA A 120 -1.90 13.65 -11.95
CA ALA A 120 -2.99 13.16 -11.10
C ALA A 120 -4.35 13.76 -11.50
N GLU A 121 -4.38 15.06 -11.81
CA GLU A 121 -5.60 15.75 -12.27
C GLU A 121 -6.09 15.23 -13.63
N HIS A 122 -5.19 15.08 -14.60
CA HIS A 122 -5.54 14.56 -15.93
C HIS A 122 -5.99 13.09 -15.89
N LEU A 123 -5.40 12.29 -14.99
CA LEU A 123 -5.84 10.91 -14.75
C LEU A 123 -7.22 10.87 -14.10
N LEU A 124 -7.50 11.77 -13.15
CA LEU A 124 -8.82 11.86 -12.52
C LEU A 124 -9.91 12.22 -13.54
N GLN A 125 -9.64 13.13 -14.48
CA GLN A 125 -10.56 13.46 -15.57
C GLN A 125 -10.86 12.26 -16.48
N ARG A 126 -9.94 11.29 -16.56
CA ARG A 126 -10.10 10.01 -17.26
C ARG A 126 -10.66 8.89 -16.35
N GLY A 127 -11.12 9.22 -15.15
CA GLY A 127 -11.71 8.26 -14.20
C GLY A 127 -10.71 7.46 -13.37
N ILE A 128 -9.40 7.77 -13.45
CA ILE A 128 -8.35 7.09 -12.70
C ILE A 128 -7.92 7.95 -11.52
N TYR A 129 -8.42 7.61 -10.32
CA TYR A 129 -8.07 8.33 -9.11
C TYR A 129 -6.73 7.88 -8.54
N VAL A 130 -5.75 8.79 -8.57
CA VAL A 130 -4.41 8.60 -7.99
C VAL A 130 -3.97 9.86 -7.26
N ILE A 131 -3.02 9.70 -6.34
CA ILE A 131 -2.44 10.81 -5.59
C ILE A 131 -0.95 10.94 -5.91
N GLY A 132 -0.57 12.16 -6.29
CA GLY A 132 0.82 12.60 -6.38
C GLY A 132 1.40 12.95 -5.01
N PHE A 133 2.65 12.58 -4.81
CA PHE A 133 3.43 12.88 -3.62
C PHE A 133 4.64 13.71 -4.00
N SER A 134 4.83 14.84 -3.32
CA SER A 134 5.96 15.76 -3.47
C SER A 134 6.46 16.19 -2.08
N PHE A 135 7.43 17.11 -2.03
CA PHE A 135 7.94 17.64 -0.76
C PHE A 135 6.80 18.29 0.06
N PRO A 136 6.72 18.08 1.40
CA PRO A 136 7.69 17.42 2.29
C PRO A 136 7.51 15.90 2.44
N VAL A 137 6.53 15.29 1.76
CA VAL A 137 6.25 13.85 1.89
C VAL A 137 7.33 12.98 1.26
N VAL A 138 7.97 13.49 0.20
CA VAL A 138 9.16 12.89 -0.43
C VAL A 138 10.23 13.96 -0.62
N GLN A 139 11.49 13.56 -0.85
CA GLN A 139 12.59 14.48 -1.12
C GLN A 139 12.29 15.36 -2.35
N LYS A 140 12.82 16.59 -2.37
CA LYS A 140 12.73 17.48 -3.54
C LYS A 140 13.31 16.79 -4.77
N GLY A 141 12.72 17.02 -5.95
CA GLY A 141 13.12 16.38 -7.20
C GLY A 141 12.79 14.88 -7.31
N HIS A 142 12.03 14.33 -6.36
CA HIS A 142 11.63 12.91 -6.34
C HIS A 142 10.10 12.74 -6.24
N ALA A 143 9.35 13.69 -6.80
CA ALA A 143 7.90 13.60 -6.85
C ALA A 143 7.46 12.35 -7.63
N ARG A 144 6.35 11.76 -7.23
CA ARG A 144 5.88 10.48 -7.77
C ARG A 144 4.37 10.31 -7.60
N ILE A 145 3.74 9.56 -8.50
CA ILE A 145 2.41 8.99 -8.25
C ILE A 145 2.61 7.66 -7.53
N ARG A 146 1.92 7.44 -6.39
CA ARG A 146 1.99 6.14 -5.67
C ARG A 146 0.77 5.30 -6.00
N THR A 147 0.88 4.44 -7.02
CA THR A 147 -0.19 3.47 -7.30
C THR A 147 -0.12 2.30 -6.32
N GLN A 148 -1.30 1.77 -5.98
CA GLN A 148 -1.46 0.68 -5.02
C GLN A 148 -2.40 -0.34 -5.64
N ILE A 149 -1.87 -1.51 -5.97
CA ILE A 149 -2.62 -2.55 -6.64
C ILE A 149 -3.39 -3.37 -5.60
N SER A 150 -4.61 -3.77 -5.96
CA SER A 150 -5.48 -4.61 -5.15
C SER A 150 -5.72 -5.96 -5.82
N ALA A 151 -5.96 -6.99 -5.01
CA ALA A 151 -6.47 -8.27 -5.49
C ALA A 151 -7.88 -8.16 -6.08
N ALA A 152 -8.61 -7.09 -5.73
CA ALA A 152 -9.96 -6.84 -6.23
C ALA A 152 -9.99 -6.15 -7.60
N HIS A 153 -8.86 -5.65 -8.11
CA HIS A 153 -8.82 -5.11 -9.47
C HIS A 153 -8.96 -6.25 -10.49
N SER A 154 -9.82 -6.07 -11.47
CA SER A 154 -9.87 -6.94 -12.66
C SER A 154 -8.71 -6.62 -13.60
N GLU A 155 -8.41 -7.53 -14.53
CA GLU A 155 -7.43 -7.26 -15.59
C GLU A 155 -7.81 -6.03 -16.43
N THR A 156 -9.11 -5.83 -16.66
CA THR A 156 -9.64 -4.67 -17.39
C THR A 156 -9.40 -3.37 -16.63
N ASP A 157 -9.55 -3.35 -15.31
CA ASP A 157 -9.27 -2.15 -14.50
C ASP A 157 -7.78 -1.76 -14.61
N ILE A 158 -6.90 -2.76 -14.54
CA ILE A 158 -5.46 -2.56 -14.68
C ILE A 158 -5.12 -2.00 -16.07
N ASP A 159 -5.73 -2.55 -17.11
CA ASP A 159 -5.48 -2.14 -18.49
C ASP A 159 -5.98 -0.74 -18.79
N CYS A 160 -7.20 -0.43 -18.35
CA CYS A 160 -7.78 0.91 -18.44
C CYS A 160 -6.90 1.95 -17.73
N ALA A 161 -6.42 1.63 -16.52
CA ALA A 161 -5.50 2.51 -15.81
C ALA A 161 -4.19 2.72 -16.59
N VAL A 162 -3.56 1.65 -17.09
CA VAL A 162 -2.33 1.73 -17.88
C VAL A 162 -2.52 2.59 -19.13
N GLU A 163 -3.60 2.40 -19.87
CA GLU A 163 -3.89 3.17 -21.08
C GLU A 163 -4.03 4.66 -20.77
N ALA A 164 -4.78 5.01 -19.72
CA ALA A 164 -4.89 6.40 -19.26
C ALA A 164 -3.54 6.99 -18.82
N PHE A 165 -2.70 6.20 -18.14
CA PHE A 165 -1.33 6.63 -17.81
C PHE A 165 -0.51 6.90 -19.06
N ILE A 166 -0.58 6.04 -20.08
CA ILE A 166 0.18 6.21 -21.33
C ILE A 166 -0.25 7.48 -22.07
N GLU A 167 -1.55 7.71 -22.21
CA GLU A 167 -2.07 8.92 -22.85
C GLU A 167 -1.61 10.18 -22.12
N VAL A 168 -1.86 10.26 -20.81
CA VAL A 168 -1.48 11.43 -20.01
C VAL A 168 0.04 11.60 -19.97
N GLY A 169 0.79 10.51 -19.91
CA GLY A 169 2.25 10.54 -19.93
C GLY A 169 2.81 11.15 -21.21
N ARG A 170 2.22 10.84 -22.37
CA ARG A 170 2.58 11.44 -23.65
C ARG A 170 2.18 12.90 -23.73
N ASP A 171 0.96 13.23 -23.30
CA ASP A 171 0.45 14.61 -23.29
C ASP A 171 1.35 15.54 -22.45
N LEU A 172 1.89 15.03 -21.35
CA LEU A 172 2.75 15.77 -20.41
C LEU A 172 4.27 15.62 -20.69
N GLY A 173 4.66 14.89 -21.74
CA GLY A 173 6.07 14.68 -22.10
C GLY A 173 6.88 13.87 -21.08
N VAL A 174 6.22 12.98 -20.33
CA VAL A 174 6.85 12.08 -19.35
C VAL A 174 7.49 10.86 -20.03
N ILE A 175 6.86 10.38 -21.10
CA ILE A 175 7.27 9.24 -21.93
C ILE A 175 7.13 9.57 -23.43
#